data_AF-A0A7Z2NXC8-F1
#
_entry.id   AF-A0A7Z2NXC8-F1
#
_cell.length_a   1.000
_cell.length_b   1.000
_cell.length_c   1.000
_cell.angle_alpha   90.00
_cell.angle_beta   90.00
_cell.angle_gamma   90.00
#
_symmetry.space_group_name_H-M   'P 1'
#
loop_
_entity.id
_entity.type
_entity.pdbx_description
1 polymer ?
#
loop_
_entity_poly.entity_id
_entity_poly.type
_entity_poly.pdbx_seq_one_letter_code
_entity_poly.pdbx_strand_id
1 'polypeptide(L)'
;MKIVAYVPAKGQSERVANKNVRILDGEHLFKRKLRQLLACRHLTELCLDTESAELAALADDLPVTWLKRPAELASNAADGHQMFAWEAAQRPDADLWVQVLCTAPFVTADTVTRAIDALLADPDADSLVAVTSAKQYCWAGRDPVYGRGRVPNSVELPPTVIEAMSLYIVRRPADGSLPTQRFGRRPILFELDPLEQIDINMPADFALAETIAAGQRAAEVSRFRALSRHLSSSVLADLMKERGHRAVLSPAIRPTSPGRILGRARPIQLVALPNRPAPEGEAWKGIYGALHSYRFVRPGDVIMVATEVPERAYFGDLNANLAIRAGAVGTIVDGATRDTADVRALGLPVYARTSHCDDIKYEGTLGSINRPVAMGGVPVAPDDVVFADEDGVVVIPARMWDEIEAAAWEVIGNEARIRHFAARGRDVDEILAECGAF
;
A
#
# COMPACT_ATOMS: atom_id res chain seq x y z
N MET A 1 8.87 15.46 -20.92
CA MET A 1 7.40 15.43 -21.01
C MET A 1 6.84 15.49 -19.60
N LYS A 2 6.00 16.47 -19.28
CA LYS A 2 5.35 16.64 -17.99
C LYS A 2 4.02 15.89 -17.99
N ILE A 3 3.92 14.83 -17.20
CA ILE A 3 2.68 14.07 -17.01
C ILE A 3 2.21 14.29 -15.58
N VAL A 4 1.01 14.85 -15.44
CA VAL A 4 0.42 15.17 -14.13
C VAL A 4 -0.78 14.26 -13.90
N ALA A 5 -0.76 13.56 -12.77
CA ALA A 5 -1.90 12.76 -12.33
C ALA A 5 -2.71 13.46 -11.22
N TYR A 6 -4.01 13.23 -11.24
CA TYR A 6 -4.97 13.75 -10.27
C TYR A 6 -5.76 12.59 -9.66
N VAL A 7 -5.85 12.57 -8.33
CA VAL A 7 -6.72 11.68 -7.58
C VAL A 7 -7.79 12.54 -6.89
N PRO A 8 -9.00 12.63 -7.45
CA PRO A 8 -10.08 13.35 -6.82
C PRO A 8 -10.66 12.53 -5.65
N ALA A 9 -10.76 13.17 -4.48
CA ALA A 9 -11.35 12.61 -3.28
C ALA A 9 -12.23 13.66 -2.60
N LYS A 10 -13.54 13.37 -2.51
CA LYS A 10 -14.50 14.18 -1.74
C LYS A 10 -14.43 13.82 -0.26
N GLY A 11 -14.47 14.81 0.63
CA GLY A 11 -14.50 14.63 2.08
C GLY A 11 -15.80 14.00 2.57
N GLN A 12 -16.93 14.41 2.01
CA GLN A 12 -18.24 13.81 2.28
C GLN A 12 -18.73 13.01 1.05
N SER A 13 -19.21 11.79 1.30
CA SER A 13 -19.78 10.91 0.28
C SER A 13 -21.12 10.36 0.79
N GLU A 14 -22.20 10.56 0.04
CA GLU A 14 -23.56 10.25 0.46
C GLU A 14 -23.96 8.78 0.23
N ARG A 15 -23.58 8.18 -0.91
CA ARG A 15 -23.96 6.79 -1.27
C ARG A 15 -23.27 5.72 -0.43
N VAL A 16 -22.02 5.99 -0.08
CA VAL A 16 -21.22 5.25 0.91
C VAL A 16 -20.62 6.29 1.83
N ALA A 17 -21.11 6.34 3.07
CA ALA A 17 -20.66 7.32 4.07
C ALA A 17 -19.13 7.30 4.18
N ASN A 18 -18.51 8.46 3.93
CA ASN A 18 -17.07 8.64 4.04
C ASN A 18 -16.25 7.59 3.25
N LYS A 19 -16.73 7.20 2.06
CA LYS A 19 -16.14 6.17 1.19
C LYS A 19 -14.62 6.26 1.07
N ASN A 20 -14.10 7.46 0.88
CA ASN A 20 -12.69 7.69 0.61
C ASN A 20 -11.80 7.37 1.81
N VAL A 21 -12.31 7.51 3.05
CA VAL A 21 -11.59 7.11 4.28
C VAL A 21 -11.93 5.70 4.75
N ARG A 22 -12.78 4.95 4.03
CA ARG A 22 -12.91 3.51 4.32
C ARG A 22 -11.59 2.80 4.06
N ILE A 23 -11.28 1.85 4.92
CA ILE A 23 -10.00 1.13 4.89
C ILE A 23 -10.17 -0.14 4.07
N LEU A 24 -9.50 -0.19 2.93
CA LEU A 24 -9.40 -1.36 2.09
C LEU A 24 -7.98 -1.89 2.18
N ASP A 25 -7.83 -3.14 2.64
CA ASP A 25 -6.53 -3.82 2.71
C ASP A 25 -5.44 -2.99 3.42
N GLY A 26 -5.78 -2.48 4.61
CA GLY A 26 -4.83 -1.79 5.47
C GLY A 26 -4.54 -0.32 5.12
N GLU A 27 -5.26 0.28 4.17
CA GLU A 27 -5.12 1.72 3.87
C GLU A 27 -6.47 2.37 3.49
N HIS A 28 -6.61 3.66 3.76
CA HIS A 28 -7.70 4.48 3.26
C HIS A 28 -7.74 4.45 1.73
N LEU A 29 -8.94 4.27 1.17
CA LEU A 29 -9.13 4.07 -0.27
C LEU A 29 -8.44 5.15 -1.14
N PHE A 30 -8.56 6.43 -0.78
CA PHE A 30 -7.91 7.51 -1.53
C PHE A 30 -6.38 7.47 -1.41
N LYS A 31 -5.87 7.23 -0.20
CA LYS A 31 -4.43 7.20 0.07
C LYS A 31 -3.77 5.97 -0.56
N ARG A 32 -4.49 4.85 -0.62
CA ARG A 32 -4.09 3.67 -1.39
C ARG A 32 -3.89 4.03 -2.87
N LYS A 33 -4.81 4.78 -3.48
CA LYS A 33 -4.65 5.23 -4.87
C LYS A 33 -3.41 6.11 -5.04
N LEU A 34 -3.20 7.07 -4.14
CA LEU A 34 -1.99 7.92 -4.19
C LEU A 34 -0.71 7.07 -4.13
N ARG A 35 -0.61 6.12 -3.19
CA ARG A 35 0.54 5.23 -3.08
C ARG A 35 0.75 4.36 -4.32
N GLN A 36 -0.32 3.83 -4.90
CA GLN A 36 -0.25 3.10 -6.16
C GLN A 36 0.36 3.96 -7.26
N LEU A 37 -0.10 5.20 -7.42
CA LEU A 37 0.37 6.08 -8.49
C LEU A 37 1.80 6.60 -8.28
N LEU A 38 2.27 6.71 -7.04
CA LEU A 38 3.68 7.03 -6.77
C LEU A 38 4.67 5.97 -7.32
N ALA A 39 4.20 4.74 -7.59
CA ALA A 39 5.00 3.72 -8.24
C ALA A 39 4.96 3.77 -9.78
N CYS A 40 4.16 4.67 -10.38
CA CYS A 40 4.06 4.79 -11.83
C CYS A 40 5.25 5.59 -12.39
N ARG A 41 6.08 4.94 -13.21
CA ARG A 41 7.33 5.51 -13.75
C ARG A 41 7.16 6.72 -14.66
N HIS A 42 5.98 6.91 -15.26
CA HIS A 42 5.74 8.00 -16.20
C HIS A 42 5.30 9.29 -15.54
N LEU A 43 4.76 9.21 -14.32
CA LEU A 43 4.20 10.38 -13.65
C LEU A 43 5.34 11.29 -13.15
N THR A 44 5.26 12.56 -13.52
CA THR A 44 6.20 13.59 -13.05
C THR A 44 5.66 14.36 -11.85
N GLU A 45 4.33 14.37 -11.68
CA GLU A 45 3.66 15.04 -10.58
C GLU A 45 2.36 14.29 -10.25
N LEU A 46 2.06 14.18 -8.96
CA LEU A 46 0.82 13.59 -8.45
C LEU A 46 0.12 14.58 -7.53
N CYS A 47 -1.16 14.82 -7.82
CA CYS A 47 -2.01 15.76 -7.11
C CYS A 47 -3.16 15.03 -6.41
N LEU A 48 -3.38 15.36 -5.14
CA LEU A 48 -4.62 15.06 -4.43
C LEU A 48 -5.59 16.23 -4.65
N ASP A 49 -6.63 16.00 -5.44
CA ASP A 49 -7.75 16.94 -5.56
C ASP A 49 -8.74 16.67 -4.43
N THR A 50 -8.82 17.59 -3.46
CA THR A 50 -9.83 17.54 -2.40
C THR A 50 -10.12 18.91 -1.81
N GLU A 51 -11.38 19.15 -1.46
CA GLU A 51 -11.81 20.29 -0.64
C GLU A 51 -11.53 20.06 0.87
N SER A 52 -11.28 18.81 1.28
CA SER A 52 -11.16 18.41 2.67
C SER A 52 -9.74 18.55 3.21
N ALA A 53 -9.56 19.45 4.19
CA ALA A 53 -8.30 19.58 4.93
C ALA A 53 -7.96 18.30 5.73
N GLU A 54 -8.96 17.52 6.15
CA GLU A 54 -8.74 16.25 6.85
C GLU A 54 -8.12 15.20 5.91
N LEU A 55 -8.62 15.08 4.68
CA LEU A 55 -8.03 14.16 3.70
C LEU A 55 -6.63 14.59 3.29
N ALA A 56 -6.42 15.90 3.12
CA ALA A 56 -5.08 16.45 2.85
C ALA A 56 -4.11 16.14 3.99
N ALA A 57 -4.53 16.33 5.25
CA ALA A 57 -3.74 16.00 6.43
C ALA A 57 -3.42 14.49 6.49
N LEU A 58 -4.35 13.60 6.11
CA LEU A 58 -4.12 12.15 6.09
C LEU A 58 -3.05 11.71 5.07
N ALA A 59 -2.77 12.51 4.05
CA ALA A 59 -1.80 12.24 2.98
C ALA A 59 -0.55 13.13 3.01
N ASP A 60 -0.35 13.93 4.07
CA ASP A 60 0.79 14.85 4.24
C ASP A 60 2.16 14.15 4.31
N ASP A 61 2.17 12.85 4.62
CA ASP A 61 3.33 11.97 4.60
C ASP A 61 3.73 11.48 3.20
N LEU A 62 2.93 11.80 2.17
CA LEU A 62 3.21 11.43 0.79
C LEU A 62 3.73 12.64 0.00
N PRO A 63 4.64 12.44 -0.96
CA PRO A 63 5.15 13.50 -1.83
C PRO A 63 4.13 13.87 -2.92
N VAL A 64 2.96 14.38 -2.52
CA VAL A 64 1.85 14.73 -3.40
C VAL A 64 1.45 16.19 -3.20
N THR A 65 0.98 16.84 -4.27
CA THR A 65 0.49 18.22 -4.17
C THR A 65 -0.98 18.23 -3.81
N TRP A 66 -1.35 18.90 -2.72
CA TRP A 66 -2.75 19.16 -2.41
C TRP A 66 -3.31 20.28 -3.29
N LEU A 67 -4.31 19.96 -4.11
CA LEU A 67 -5.13 20.94 -4.81
C LEU A 67 -6.42 21.13 -4.01
N LYS A 68 -6.53 22.28 -3.34
CA LYS A 68 -7.73 22.64 -2.57
C LYS A 68 -8.87 23.00 -3.51
N ARG A 69 -9.72 22.01 -3.82
CA ARG A 69 -10.83 22.18 -4.77
C ARG A 69 -11.92 23.12 -4.25
N PRO A 70 -12.48 23.99 -5.11
CA PRO A 70 -13.66 24.78 -4.80
C PRO A 70 -14.82 23.91 -4.34
N ALA A 71 -15.57 24.35 -3.33
CA ALA A 71 -16.65 23.57 -2.73
C ALA A 71 -17.77 23.26 -3.74
N GLU A 72 -17.98 24.12 -4.72
CA GLU A 72 -18.98 23.97 -5.77
C GLU A 72 -18.71 22.73 -6.63
N LEU A 73 -17.42 22.46 -6.89
CA LEU A 73 -16.96 21.29 -7.65
C LEU A 73 -16.92 20.00 -6.80
N ALA A 74 -17.06 20.11 -5.47
CA ALA A 74 -17.20 18.96 -4.58
C ALA A 74 -18.66 18.48 -4.47
N SER A 75 -19.64 19.24 -4.95
CA SER A 75 -21.06 18.87 -4.88
C SER A 75 -21.43 17.68 -5.79
N ASN A 76 -22.54 17.00 -5.50
CA ASN A 76 -23.08 15.95 -6.39
C ASN A 76 -23.66 16.50 -7.70
N ALA A 77 -23.85 17.82 -7.79
CA ALA A 77 -24.27 18.50 -9.01
C ALA A 77 -23.09 18.82 -9.94
N ALA A 78 -21.85 18.75 -9.44
CA ALA A 78 -20.66 19.02 -10.23
C ALA A 78 -20.41 17.90 -11.24
N ASP A 79 -20.23 18.30 -12.50
CA ASP A 79 -19.95 17.40 -13.60
C ASP A 79 -18.48 16.95 -13.62
N GLY A 80 -18.23 15.70 -14.02
CA GLY A 80 -16.89 15.13 -14.08
C GLY A 80 -15.97 15.87 -15.05
N HIS A 81 -16.52 16.43 -16.13
CA HIS A 81 -15.76 17.25 -17.06
C HIS A 81 -15.38 18.60 -16.46
N GLN A 82 -16.29 19.27 -15.75
CA GLN A 82 -15.99 20.54 -15.07
C GLN A 82 -14.86 20.39 -14.06
N MET A 83 -14.88 19.30 -13.28
CA MET A 83 -13.81 19.00 -12.33
C MET A 83 -12.47 18.74 -13.04
N PHE A 84 -12.47 17.92 -14.10
CA PHE A 84 -11.26 17.64 -14.87
C PHE A 84 -10.68 18.90 -15.56
N ALA A 85 -11.55 19.75 -16.10
CA ALA A 85 -11.14 21.02 -16.71
C ALA A 85 -10.48 21.95 -15.67
N TRP A 86 -11.03 22.00 -14.45
CA TRP A 86 -10.43 22.77 -13.35
C TRP A 86 -9.07 22.20 -12.93
N GLU A 87 -8.94 20.88 -12.80
CA GLU A 87 -7.68 20.19 -12.50
C GLU A 87 -6.60 20.50 -13.56
N ALA A 88 -6.95 20.39 -14.84
CA ALA A 88 -6.06 20.69 -15.95
C ALA A 88 -5.60 22.15 -15.95
N ALA A 89 -6.49 23.08 -15.61
CA ALA A 89 -6.16 24.50 -15.45
C ALA A 89 -5.18 24.78 -14.29
N GLN A 90 -5.05 23.88 -13.30
CA GLN A 90 -4.05 24.03 -12.23
C GLN A 90 -2.63 23.70 -12.71
N ARG A 91 -2.49 22.95 -13.80
CA ARG A 91 -1.21 22.64 -14.47
C ARG A 91 -1.33 22.86 -15.96
N PRO A 92 -1.43 24.13 -16.39
CA PRO A 92 -1.63 24.49 -17.78
C PRO A 92 -0.38 24.26 -18.64
N ASP A 93 0.69 23.72 -18.06
CA ASP A 93 1.97 23.35 -18.67
C ASP A 93 2.20 21.82 -18.79
N ALA A 94 1.24 20.97 -18.36
CA ALA A 94 1.35 19.51 -18.52
C ALA A 94 1.16 19.04 -19.97
N ASP A 95 1.96 18.07 -20.43
CA ASP A 95 1.80 17.46 -21.76
C ASP A 95 0.65 16.44 -21.78
N LEU A 96 0.46 15.72 -20.66
CA LEU A 96 -0.67 14.82 -20.42
C LEU A 96 -1.29 15.10 -19.05
N TRP A 97 -2.62 15.18 -19.00
CA TRP A 97 -3.39 15.20 -17.76
C TRP A 97 -4.03 13.82 -17.54
N VAL A 98 -3.74 13.19 -16.40
CA VAL A 98 -4.21 11.85 -16.05
C VAL A 98 -5.13 11.94 -14.84
N GLN A 99 -6.40 11.56 -14.94
CA GLN A 99 -7.30 11.49 -13.78
C GLN A 99 -7.55 10.03 -13.44
N VAL A 100 -7.28 9.64 -12.19
CA VAL A 100 -7.47 8.26 -11.70
C VAL A 100 -8.34 8.27 -10.46
N LEU A 101 -9.46 7.56 -10.52
CA LEU A 101 -10.47 7.59 -9.47
C LEU A 101 -10.09 6.60 -8.37
N CYS A 102 -10.13 7.06 -7.12
CA CYS A 102 -9.84 6.20 -5.97
C CYS A 102 -10.86 5.06 -5.77
N THR A 103 -12.04 5.17 -6.40
CA THR A 103 -13.11 4.18 -6.36
C THR A 103 -12.78 2.90 -7.13
N ALA A 104 -11.78 2.94 -8.01
CA ALA A 104 -11.24 1.77 -8.71
C ALA A 104 -9.94 1.29 -8.04
N PRO A 105 -10.00 0.56 -6.92
CA PRO A 105 -8.83 0.23 -6.09
C PRO A 105 -7.79 -0.66 -6.78
N PHE A 106 -8.15 -1.32 -7.89
CA PHE A 106 -7.29 -2.24 -8.60
C PHE A 106 -6.73 -1.69 -9.93
N VAL A 107 -7.05 -0.45 -10.32
CA VAL A 107 -6.29 0.28 -11.35
C VAL A 107 -4.94 0.68 -10.74
N THR A 108 -3.87 -0.04 -11.07
CA THR A 108 -2.55 0.10 -10.41
C THR A 108 -1.60 1.03 -11.17
N ALA A 109 -0.38 1.22 -10.67
CA ALA A 109 0.70 1.86 -11.43
C ALA A 109 0.97 1.17 -12.77
N ASP A 110 0.86 -0.16 -12.84
CA ASP A 110 1.04 -0.90 -14.09
C ASP A 110 -0.07 -0.56 -15.09
N THR A 111 -1.33 -0.55 -14.65
CA THR A 111 -2.47 -0.16 -15.48
C THR A 111 -2.28 1.23 -16.07
N VAL A 112 -1.89 2.21 -15.23
CA VAL A 112 -1.66 3.58 -15.67
C VAL A 112 -0.44 3.69 -16.57
N THR A 113 0.62 2.94 -16.31
CA THR A 113 1.80 2.84 -17.17
C THR A 113 1.42 2.35 -18.56
N ARG A 114 0.69 1.22 -18.66
CA ARG A 114 0.21 0.66 -19.92
C ARG A 114 -0.71 1.63 -20.67
N ALA A 115 -1.58 2.34 -19.96
CA ALA A 115 -2.47 3.33 -20.57
C ALA A 115 -1.69 4.53 -21.13
N ILE A 116 -0.72 5.07 -20.39
CA ILE A 116 0.15 6.14 -20.88
C ILE A 116 0.95 5.66 -22.09
N ASP A 117 1.58 4.48 -22.01
CA ASP A 117 2.34 3.90 -23.11
C ASP A 117 1.48 3.71 -24.37
N ALA A 118 0.23 3.23 -24.21
CA ALA A 118 -0.72 3.11 -25.32
C ALA A 118 -1.06 4.46 -25.96
N LEU A 119 -1.32 5.50 -25.16
CA LEU A 119 -1.56 6.83 -25.69
C LEU A 119 -0.31 7.40 -26.38
N LEU A 120 0.89 7.21 -25.83
CA LEU A 120 2.12 7.71 -26.46
C LEU A 120 2.45 7.01 -27.77
N ALA A 121 2.07 5.73 -27.91
CA ALA A 121 2.28 4.96 -29.12
C ALA A 121 1.37 5.40 -30.29
N ASP A 122 0.23 6.05 -30.00
CA ASP A 122 -0.70 6.58 -31.00
C ASP A 122 -0.66 8.12 -31.04
N PRO A 123 0.07 8.73 -31.99
CA PRO A 123 0.17 10.19 -32.11
C PRO A 123 -1.13 10.84 -32.61
N ASP A 124 -2.05 10.08 -33.20
CA ASP A 124 -3.35 10.58 -33.66
C ASP A 124 -4.38 10.65 -32.52
N ALA A 125 -4.22 9.81 -31.50
CA ALA A 125 -5.06 9.84 -30.32
C ALA A 125 -4.84 11.12 -29.49
N ASP A 126 -5.94 11.78 -29.14
CA ASP A 126 -5.95 12.99 -28.30
C ASP A 126 -6.26 12.70 -26.83
N SER A 127 -6.73 11.48 -26.54
CA SER A 127 -7.16 11.08 -25.21
C SER A 127 -7.26 9.56 -25.08
N LEU A 128 -7.47 9.09 -23.85
CA LEU A 128 -7.71 7.70 -23.52
C LEU A 128 -8.79 7.62 -22.45
N VAL A 129 -9.72 6.70 -22.64
CA VAL A 129 -10.81 6.39 -21.71
C VAL A 129 -10.74 4.92 -21.36
N ALA A 130 -10.66 4.59 -20.07
CA ALA A 130 -10.73 3.22 -19.63
C ALA A 130 -12.16 2.65 -19.78
N VAL A 131 -12.27 1.46 -20.37
CA VAL A 131 -13.54 0.80 -20.67
C VAL A 131 -13.51 -0.68 -20.30
N THR A 132 -14.70 -1.25 -20.15
CA THR A 132 -14.94 -2.68 -20.29
C THR A 132 -15.56 -2.94 -21.65
N SER A 133 -15.10 -3.96 -22.35
CA SER A 133 -15.67 -4.42 -23.62
C SER A 133 -16.06 -5.89 -23.49
N ALA A 134 -17.35 -6.20 -23.65
CA ALA A 134 -17.83 -7.57 -23.54
C ALA A 134 -19.04 -7.81 -24.44
N LYS A 135 -19.20 -9.05 -24.92
CA LYS A 135 -20.38 -9.46 -25.69
C LYS A 135 -21.53 -9.78 -24.73
N GLN A 136 -22.43 -8.81 -24.51
CA GLN A 136 -23.48 -8.88 -23.49
C GLN A 136 -24.89 -9.02 -24.06
N TYR A 137 -25.72 -9.77 -23.34
CA TYR A 137 -27.15 -9.91 -23.60
C TYR A 137 -27.90 -8.72 -23.01
N CYS A 138 -27.87 -7.58 -23.70
CA CYS A 138 -28.50 -6.35 -23.22
C CYS A 138 -30.02 -6.35 -23.38
N TRP A 139 -30.70 -5.64 -22.45
CA TRP A 139 -32.13 -5.36 -22.49
C TRP A 139 -32.36 -3.85 -22.49
N ALA A 140 -33.33 -3.38 -23.28
CA ALA A 140 -33.80 -2.01 -23.28
C ALA A 140 -35.25 -1.98 -22.76
N GLY A 141 -35.44 -1.54 -21.51
CA GLY A 141 -36.74 -1.63 -20.84
C GLY A 141 -37.15 -3.09 -20.62
N ARG A 142 -38.19 -3.56 -21.33
CA ARG A 142 -38.71 -4.93 -21.24
C ARG A 142 -38.41 -5.79 -22.48
N ASP A 143 -37.58 -5.28 -23.39
CA ASP A 143 -37.26 -5.93 -24.66
C ASP A 143 -35.76 -6.26 -24.77
N PRO A 144 -35.40 -7.47 -25.22
CA PRO A 144 -34.00 -7.81 -25.50
C PRO A 144 -33.51 -7.06 -26.74
N VAL A 145 -32.30 -6.50 -26.67
CA VAL A 145 -31.69 -5.75 -27.79
C VAL A 145 -31.43 -6.66 -29.01
N TYR A 146 -31.22 -7.95 -28.79
CA TYR A 146 -31.05 -8.96 -29.84
C TYR A 146 -32.38 -9.46 -30.46
N GLY A 147 -33.53 -8.90 -30.06
CA GLY A 147 -34.84 -9.28 -30.56
C GLY A 147 -35.44 -10.54 -29.89
N ARG A 148 -36.72 -10.81 -30.17
CA ARG A 148 -37.49 -11.89 -29.51
C ARG A 148 -37.49 -13.23 -30.25
N GLY A 149 -36.96 -13.29 -31.48
CA GLY A 149 -37.04 -14.49 -32.33
C GLY A 149 -36.12 -15.63 -31.91
N ARG A 150 -34.87 -15.31 -31.50
CA ARG A 150 -33.87 -16.29 -31.06
C ARG A 150 -32.88 -15.61 -30.12
N VAL A 151 -32.41 -16.32 -29.10
CA VAL A 151 -31.23 -15.90 -28.32
C VAL A 151 -29.97 -16.23 -29.12
N PRO A 152 -29.17 -15.23 -29.55
CA PRO A 152 -27.95 -15.50 -30.31
C PRO A 152 -26.86 -16.15 -29.43
N ASN A 153 -25.90 -16.82 -30.06
CA ASN A 153 -24.68 -17.22 -29.39
C ASN A 153 -23.89 -15.94 -29.00
N SER A 154 -23.18 -15.98 -27.87
CA SER A 154 -22.43 -14.82 -27.40
C SER A 154 -21.42 -14.32 -28.44
N VAL A 155 -20.85 -15.21 -29.27
CA VAL A 155 -19.91 -14.80 -30.33
C VAL A 155 -20.56 -13.98 -31.45
N GLU A 156 -21.87 -14.06 -31.63
CA GLU A 156 -22.64 -13.32 -32.66
C GLU A 156 -23.00 -11.90 -32.20
N LEU A 157 -22.90 -11.61 -30.90
CA LEU A 157 -23.26 -10.31 -30.35
C LEU A 157 -22.20 -9.25 -30.69
N PRO A 158 -22.62 -8.00 -30.97
CA PRO A 158 -21.69 -6.88 -31.01
C PRO A 158 -21.09 -6.65 -29.61
N PRO A 159 -19.86 -6.08 -29.53
CA PRO A 159 -19.29 -5.69 -28.25
C PRO A 159 -20.14 -4.58 -27.61
N THR A 160 -20.48 -4.76 -26.35
CA THR A 160 -20.99 -3.71 -25.48
C THR A 160 -19.79 -3.06 -24.79
N VAL A 161 -19.54 -1.80 -25.14
CA VAL A 161 -18.50 -0.99 -24.50
C VAL A 161 -19.13 -0.19 -23.38
N ILE A 162 -18.56 -0.30 -22.18
CA ILE A 162 -19.02 0.37 -20.97
C ILE A 162 -17.84 1.19 -20.45
N GLU A 163 -18.04 2.50 -20.28
CA GLU A 163 -17.05 3.36 -19.65
C GLU A 163 -16.84 2.95 -18.18
N ALA A 164 -15.59 2.71 -17.79
CA ALA A 164 -15.25 2.20 -16.46
C ALA A 164 -15.22 3.28 -15.37
N MET A 165 -15.27 4.57 -15.76
CA MET A 165 -15.22 5.72 -14.86
C MET A 165 -14.01 5.74 -13.91
N SER A 166 -12.91 5.07 -14.28
CA SER A 166 -11.78 4.79 -13.39
C SER A 166 -10.48 5.52 -13.77
N LEU A 167 -10.25 5.73 -15.07
CA LEU A 167 -9.02 6.32 -15.61
C LEU A 167 -9.32 7.10 -16.90
N TYR A 168 -8.78 8.31 -16.96
CA TYR A 168 -8.81 9.20 -18.12
C TYR A 168 -7.43 9.79 -18.36
N ILE A 169 -7.05 9.93 -19.63
CA ILE A 169 -5.84 10.66 -20.02
C ILE A 169 -6.20 11.60 -21.16
N VAL A 170 -5.82 12.86 -21.07
CA VAL A 170 -5.99 13.83 -22.17
C VAL A 170 -4.63 14.41 -22.54
N ARG A 171 -4.33 14.40 -23.84
CA ARG A 171 -3.13 15.00 -24.40
C ARG A 171 -3.33 16.50 -24.59
N ARG A 172 -2.28 17.28 -24.31
CA ARG A 172 -2.22 18.69 -24.71
C ARG A 172 -2.53 18.86 -26.20
N PRO A 173 -3.57 19.62 -26.56
CA PRO A 173 -3.83 20.01 -27.94
C PRO A 173 -2.68 20.85 -28.51
N ALA A 174 -2.44 20.73 -29.82
CA ALA A 174 -1.36 21.45 -30.50
C ALA A 174 -1.51 22.98 -30.46
N ASP A 175 -2.74 23.49 -30.31
CA ASP A 175 -3.02 24.92 -30.15
C ASP A 175 -2.79 25.43 -28.72
N GLY A 176 -2.40 24.55 -27.79
CA GLY A 176 -2.12 24.88 -26.40
C GLY A 176 -3.36 25.12 -25.55
N SER A 177 -4.57 24.90 -26.08
CA SER A 177 -5.81 25.03 -25.33
C SER A 177 -5.90 24.03 -24.17
N LEU A 178 -6.64 24.38 -23.13
CA LEU A 178 -6.90 23.49 -22.02
C LEU A 178 -8.10 22.58 -22.31
N PRO A 179 -8.05 21.31 -21.89
CA PRO A 179 -9.17 20.43 -22.05
C PRO A 179 -10.35 20.89 -21.19
N THR A 180 -11.55 20.83 -21.76
CA THR A 180 -12.81 21.10 -21.05
C THR A 180 -13.54 19.82 -20.65
N GLN A 181 -13.06 18.67 -21.12
CA GLN A 181 -13.65 17.35 -20.97
C GLN A 181 -12.57 16.31 -20.65
N ARG A 182 -13.02 15.13 -20.20
CA ARG A 182 -12.17 13.99 -19.81
C ARG A 182 -11.67 13.18 -21.01
N PHE A 183 -12.17 13.51 -22.20
CA PHE A 183 -11.79 12.89 -23.45
C PHE A 183 -11.93 13.91 -24.59
N GLY A 184 -11.20 13.67 -25.66
CA GLY A 184 -11.21 14.46 -26.88
C GLY A 184 -12.06 13.80 -27.98
N ARG A 185 -11.74 14.11 -29.23
CA ARG A 185 -12.46 13.65 -30.43
C ARG A 185 -11.98 12.28 -30.91
N ARG A 186 -10.76 11.89 -30.58
CA ARG A 186 -10.14 10.62 -30.99
C ARG A 186 -9.60 9.88 -29.76
N PRO A 187 -10.48 9.40 -28.87
CA PRO A 187 -10.04 8.65 -27.70
C PRO A 187 -9.62 7.23 -28.06
N ILE A 188 -8.56 6.74 -27.41
CA ILE A 188 -8.30 5.30 -27.27
C ILE A 188 -9.29 4.75 -26.25
N LEU A 189 -9.99 3.68 -26.62
CA LEU A 189 -10.79 2.89 -25.68
C LEU A 189 -9.89 1.82 -25.07
N PHE A 190 -9.41 2.08 -23.86
CA PHE A 190 -8.44 1.23 -23.17
C PHE A 190 -9.15 0.17 -22.35
N GLU A 191 -9.07 -1.08 -22.79
CA GLU A 191 -9.73 -2.20 -22.11
C GLU A 191 -9.02 -2.56 -20.80
N LEU A 192 -9.81 -2.65 -19.73
CA LEU A 192 -9.37 -3.05 -18.40
C LEU A 192 -9.47 -4.57 -18.21
N ASP A 193 -8.52 -5.13 -17.47
CA ASP A 193 -8.60 -6.52 -17.02
C ASP A 193 -9.75 -6.70 -16.01
N PRO A 194 -10.32 -7.92 -15.85
CA PRO A 194 -11.50 -8.14 -15.00
C PRO A 194 -11.38 -7.61 -13.56
N LEU A 195 -10.17 -7.67 -12.99
CA LEU A 195 -9.89 -7.14 -11.66
C LEU A 195 -9.91 -5.59 -11.64
N GLU A 196 -9.37 -4.96 -12.67
CA GLU A 196 -9.26 -3.51 -12.82
C GLU A 196 -10.63 -2.84 -13.06
N GLN A 197 -11.62 -3.61 -13.52
CA GLN A 197 -12.99 -3.16 -13.76
C GLN A 197 -13.81 -2.93 -12.49
N ILE A 198 -13.30 -3.32 -11.32
CA ILE A 198 -14.04 -3.17 -10.07
C ILE A 198 -14.03 -1.71 -9.64
N ASP A 199 -15.22 -1.12 -9.61
CA ASP A 199 -15.47 0.26 -9.18
C ASP A 199 -16.43 0.30 -8.00
N ILE A 200 -16.02 0.96 -6.92
CA ILE A 200 -16.75 1.01 -5.65
C ILE A 200 -17.75 2.16 -5.68
N ASN A 201 -19.01 1.83 -5.95
CA ASN A 201 -20.13 2.79 -5.93
C ASN A 201 -21.12 2.55 -4.80
N MET A 202 -21.26 1.29 -4.39
CA MET A 202 -22.22 0.81 -3.40
C MET A 202 -21.51 0.02 -2.29
N PRO A 203 -22.18 -0.20 -1.13
CA PRO A 203 -21.62 -1.02 -0.06
C PRO A 203 -21.24 -2.45 -0.49
N ALA A 204 -22.01 -3.05 -1.41
CA ALA A 204 -21.75 -4.38 -1.93
C ALA A 204 -20.44 -4.44 -2.77
N ASP A 205 -20.16 -3.39 -3.56
CA ASP A 205 -18.92 -3.29 -4.33
C ASP A 205 -17.69 -3.23 -3.40
N PHE A 206 -17.83 -2.52 -2.27
CA PHE A 206 -16.77 -2.48 -1.27
C PHE A 206 -16.53 -3.85 -0.64
N ALA A 207 -17.60 -4.58 -0.29
CA ALA A 207 -17.49 -5.94 0.24
C ALA A 207 -16.85 -6.91 -0.76
N LEU A 208 -17.15 -6.76 -2.05
CA LEU A 208 -16.49 -7.50 -3.14
C LEU A 208 -14.99 -7.17 -3.19
N ALA A 209 -14.64 -5.88 -3.18
CA ALA A 209 -13.24 -5.45 -3.16
C ALA A 209 -12.48 -5.97 -1.93
N GLU A 210 -13.10 -5.97 -0.74
CA GLU A 210 -12.53 -6.56 0.48
C GLU A 210 -12.28 -8.05 0.33
N THR A 211 -13.23 -8.79 -0.25
CA THR A 211 -13.11 -10.23 -0.47
C THR A 211 -11.95 -10.56 -1.40
N ILE A 212 -11.80 -9.79 -2.48
CA ILE A 212 -10.71 -9.97 -3.44
C ILE A 212 -9.36 -9.63 -2.82
N ALA A 213 -9.26 -8.50 -2.12
CA ALA A 213 -8.02 -8.13 -1.44
C ALA A 213 -7.62 -9.16 -0.37
N ALA A 214 -8.59 -9.70 0.38
CA ALA A 214 -8.35 -10.78 1.32
C ALA A 214 -7.83 -12.05 0.64
N GLY A 215 -8.37 -12.41 -0.52
CA GLY A 215 -7.89 -13.54 -1.33
C GLY A 215 -6.44 -13.34 -1.81
N GLN A 216 -6.12 -12.15 -2.32
CA GLN A 216 -4.75 -11.79 -2.72
C GLN A 216 -3.78 -11.87 -1.53
N ARG A 217 -4.19 -11.35 -0.36
CA ARG A 217 -3.42 -11.41 0.87
C ARG A 217 -3.18 -12.84 1.33
N ALA A 218 -4.20 -13.71 1.27
CA ALA A 218 -4.06 -15.10 1.67
C ALA A 218 -3.02 -15.87 0.83
N ALA A 219 -2.94 -15.57 -0.48
CA ALA A 219 -1.90 -16.12 -1.34
C ALA A 219 -0.50 -15.64 -0.95
N GLU A 220 -0.33 -14.33 -0.70
CA GLU A 220 0.93 -13.75 -0.22
C GLU A 220 1.38 -14.35 1.12
N VAL A 221 0.48 -14.40 2.10
CA VAL A 221 0.75 -14.97 3.44
C VAL A 221 1.21 -16.42 3.35
N SER A 222 0.57 -17.21 2.49
CA SER A 222 0.95 -18.61 2.29
C SER A 222 2.36 -18.72 1.69
N ARG A 223 2.69 -17.87 0.72
CA ARG A 223 4.02 -17.79 0.12
C ARG A 223 5.07 -17.34 1.13
N PHE A 224 4.82 -16.27 1.88
CA PHE A 224 5.73 -15.74 2.90
C PHE A 224 5.98 -16.77 4.02
N ARG A 225 4.95 -17.51 4.44
CA ARG A 225 5.12 -18.59 5.42
C ARG A 225 6.03 -19.71 4.92
N ALA A 226 5.97 -20.05 3.63
CA ALA A 226 6.85 -21.05 3.03
C ALA A 226 8.29 -20.50 2.92
N LEU A 227 8.41 -19.28 2.40
CA LEU A 227 9.68 -18.60 2.15
C LEU A 227 10.49 -18.34 3.42
N SER A 228 9.83 -17.96 4.53
CA SER A 228 10.51 -17.58 5.77
C SER A 228 11.38 -18.67 6.40
N ARG A 229 11.20 -19.93 6.00
CA ARG A 229 12.00 -21.07 6.45
C ARG A 229 13.35 -21.19 5.74
N HIS A 230 13.48 -20.53 4.59
CA HIS A 230 14.66 -20.60 3.73
C HIS A 230 15.51 -19.33 3.82
N LEU A 231 14.92 -18.21 4.23
CA LEU A 231 15.61 -16.95 4.43
C LEU A 231 16.27 -16.88 5.83
N SER A 232 17.33 -16.08 5.92
CA SER A 232 17.95 -15.65 7.18
C SER A 232 18.11 -14.13 7.19
N SER A 233 18.12 -13.54 8.39
CA SER A 233 18.33 -12.10 8.52
C SER A 233 19.74 -11.71 8.06
N SER A 234 20.75 -12.58 8.22
CA SER A 234 22.12 -12.35 7.74
C SER A 234 22.20 -12.15 6.23
N VAL A 235 21.63 -13.07 5.44
CA VAL A 235 21.63 -12.97 3.97
C VAL A 235 20.91 -11.70 3.51
N LEU A 236 19.75 -11.40 4.08
CA LEU A 236 18.99 -10.19 3.73
C LEU A 236 19.74 -8.91 4.14
N ALA A 237 20.43 -8.91 5.29
CA ALA A 237 21.22 -7.78 5.75
C ALA A 237 22.40 -7.49 4.81
N ASP A 238 23.12 -8.52 4.38
CA ASP A 238 24.26 -8.37 3.46
C ASP A 238 23.81 -7.86 2.09
N LEU A 239 22.75 -8.43 1.52
CA LEU A 239 22.18 -7.97 0.25
C LEU A 239 21.73 -6.50 0.27
N MET A 240 21.15 -6.06 1.39
CA MET A 240 20.76 -4.66 1.57
C MET A 240 21.98 -3.74 1.74
N LYS A 241 23.01 -4.20 2.46
CA LYS A 241 24.26 -3.48 2.66
C LYS A 241 25.03 -3.29 1.36
N GLU A 242 25.12 -4.32 0.52
CA GLU A 242 25.73 -4.27 -0.82
C GLU A 242 25.06 -3.22 -1.72
N ARG A 243 23.75 -3.00 -1.55
CA ARG A 243 22.98 -1.97 -2.25
C ARG A 243 23.02 -0.60 -1.59
N GLY A 244 23.80 -0.43 -0.52
CA GLY A 244 23.94 0.84 0.19
C GLY A 244 22.73 1.23 1.04
N HIS A 245 21.88 0.27 1.43
CA HIS A 245 20.69 0.52 2.23
C HIS A 245 20.87 0.11 3.68
N ARG A 246 20.53 1.01 4.60
CA ARG A 246 20.46 0.72 6.04
C ARG A 246 19.12 0.06 6.36
N ALA A 247 19.12 -1.27 6.51
CA ALA A 247 17.91 -2.09 6.67
C ALA A 247 17.81 -2.82 8.02
N VAL A 248 18.90 -2.96 8.76
CA VAL A 248 18.96 -3.77 9.99
C VAL A 248 18.64 -2.90 11.21
N LEU A 249 17.66 -3.32 12.02
CA LEU A 249 17.32 -2.62 13.26
C LEU A 249 18.40 -2.79 14.33
N SER A 250 18.28 -2.03 15.43
CA SER A 250 19.22 -2.10 16.55
C SER A 250 19.38 -3.53 17.08
N PRO A 251 20.61 -4.01 17.36
CA PRO A 251 20.84 -5.35 17.94
C PRO A 251 20.30 -5.51 19.37
N ALA A 252 19.86 -4.40 19.99
CA ALA A 252 19.13 -4.43 21.25
C ALA A 252 17.72 -5.02 21.09
N ILE A 253 17.12 -4.94 19.89
CA ILE A 253 15.81 -5.52 19.61
C ILE A 253 15.98 -7.03 19.46
N ARG A 254 15.54 -7.78 20.46
CA ARG A 254 15.68 -9.24 20.57
C ARG A 254 14.32 -9.90 20.81
N PRO A 255 14.16 -11.19 20.50
CA PRO A 255 12.89 -11.88 20.72
C PRO A 255 12.57 -11.97 22.22
N THR A 256 11.46 -11.36 22.64
CA THR A 256 10.87 -11.56 23.98
C THR A 256 9.87 -12.71 23.96
N SER A 257 9.19 -12.89 22.82
CA SER A 257 8.43 -14.08 22.45
C SER A 257 9.03 -14.65 21.15
N PRO A 258 9.58 -15.88 21.17
CA PRO A 258 10.34 -16.43 20.04
C PRO A 258 9.45 -16.75 18.84
N GLY A 259 10.04 -16.72 17.65
CA GLY A 259 9.43 -17.14 16.40
C GLY A 259 9.92 -16.29 15.23
N ARG A 260 9.96 -16.89 14.03
CA ARG A 260 10.34 -16.16 12.81
C ARG A 260 9.18 -15.31 12.31
N ILE A 261 9.50 -14.14 11.77
CA ILE A 261 8.54 -13.22 11.16
C ILE A 261 8.93 -13.00 9.71
N LEU A 262 7.95 -13.09 8.80
CA LEU A 262 8.03 -12.52 7.46
C LEU A 262 6.65 -11.94 7.12
N GLY A 263 6.58 -10.64 6.93
CA GLY A 263 5.31 -9.94 6.72
C GLY A 263 5.45 -8.48 6.28
N ARG A 264 4.32 -7.78 6.20
CA ARG A 264 4.24 -6.39 5.74
C ARG A 264 4.14 -5.41 6.92
N ALA A 265 4.93 -4.35 6.91
CA ALA A 265 4.98 -3.40 8.01
C ALA A 265 3.69 -2.60 8.19
N ARG A 266 3.23 -2.50 9.44
CA ARG A 266 2.19 -1.58 9.92
C ARG A 266 2.76 -0.68 11.02
N PRO A 267 3.30 0.48 10.65
CA PRO A 267 3.97 1.36 11.60
C PRO A 267 3.03 2.11 12.53
N ILE A 268 3.48 2.31 13.75
CA ILE A 268 2.89 3.16 14.78
C ILE A 268 4.01 4.00 15.38
N GLN A 269 3.81 5.31 15.48
CA GLN A 269 4.70 6.21 16.21
C GLN A 269 4.06 6.57 17.54
N LEU A 270 4.81 6.37 18.62
CA LEU A 270 4.50 6.87 19.96
C LEU A 270 5.47 8.00 20.28
N VAL A 271 4.94 9.11 20.79
CA VAL A 271 5.74 10.31 21.10
C VAL A 271 5.73 10.57 22.61
N ALA A 272 6.78 11.20 23.10
CA ALA A 272 6.89 11.56 24.50
C ALA A 272 5.91 12.68 24.85
N LEU A 273 5.33 12.62 26.05
CA LEU A 273 4.59 13.74 26.60
C LEU A 273 5.58 14.78 27.15
N PRO A 274 5.45 16.06 26.77
CA PRO A 274 6.44 17.09 27.12
C PRO A 274 6.51 17.40 28.62
N ASN A 275 5.55 16.91 29.43
CA ASN A 275 5.59 16.90 30.89
C ASN A 275 4.78 15.69 31.37
N ARG A 276 5.17 15.04 32.48
CA ARG A 276 4.35 13.98 33.12
C ARG A 276 3.03 14.61 33.57
N PRO A 277 1.92 14.44 32.83
CA PRO A 277 0.69 15.14 33.15
C PRO A 277 0.14 14.60 34.46
N ALA A 278 -0.57 15.46 35.20
CA ALA A 278 -1.34 14.99 36.35
C ALA A 278 -2.28 13.84 35.89
N PRO A 279 -2.53 12.82 36.74
CA PRO A 279 -3.41 11.70 36.38
C PRO A 279 -4.81 12.13 35.91
N GLU A 280 -5.26 13.30 36.38
CA GLU A 280 -6.53 13.96 36.04
C GLU A 280 -6.55 14.59 34.64
N GLY A 281 -5.38 14.77 34.00
CA GLY A 281 -5.27 15.33 32.65
C GLY A 281 -5.64 14.33 31.56
N GLU A 282 -6.03 14.82 30.38
CA GLU A 282 -6.48 13.96 29.27
C GLU A 282 -5.38 13.63 28.25
N ALA A 283 -4.24 14.33 28.28
CA ALA A 283 -3.19 14.21 27.26
C ALA A 283 -2.63 12.79 27.12
N TRP A 284 -2.51 12.05 28.22
CA TRP A 284 -2.04 10.66 28.21
C TRP A 284 -3.08 9.69 27.65
N LYS A 285 -4.37 10.03 27.65
CA LYS A 285 -5.43 9.18 27.08
C LYS A 285 -5.27 9.03 25.56
N GLY A 286 -4.48 9.89 24.91
CA GLY A 286 -4.14 9.75 23.49
C GLY A 286 -3.44 8.43 23.16
N ILE A 287 -2.80 7.76 24.14
CA ILE A 287 -2.25 6.42 23.95
C ILE A 287 -3.32 5.39 23.57
N TYR A 288 -4.55 5.53 24.06
CA TYR A 288 -5.66 4.65 23.67
C TYR A 288 -6.04 4.82 22.20
N GLY A 289 -5.72 5.97 21.60
CA GLY A 289 -5.84 6.18 20.17
C GLY A 289 -5.02 5.17 19.36
N ALA A 290 -3.92 4.65 19.91
CA ALA A 290 -3.10 3.63 19.25
C ALA A 290 -3.84 2.30 19.06
N LEU A 291 -4.91 2.03 19.81
CA LEU A 291 -5.80 0.87 19.58
C LEU A 291 -6.54 0.98 18.24
N HIS A 292 -6.70 2.18 17.69
CA HIS A 292 -7.21 2.36 16.33
C HIS A 292 -6.19 1.96 15.25
N SER A 293 -5.00 1.48 15.60
CA SER A 293 -4.06 0.91 14.61
C SER A 293 -4.54 -0.44 14.08
N TYR A 294 -5.18 -1.25 14.93
CA TYR A 294 -5.61 -2.61 14.56
C TYR A 294 -6.62 -2.65 13.40
N ARG A 295 -7.34 -1.56 13.10
CA ARG A 295 -8.23 -1.49 11.92
C ARG A 295 -7.47 -1.46 10.59
N PHE A 296 -6.17 -1.15 10.60
CA PHE A 296 -5.29 -1.18 9.43
C PHE A 296 -4.51 -2.50 9.30
N VAL A 297 -4.49 -3.32 10.36
CA VAL A 297 -3.80 -4.61 10.34
C VAL A 297 -4.64 -5.63 9.56
N ARG A 298 -3.98 -6.43 8.74
CA ARG A 298 -4.52 -7.51 7.93
C ARG A 298 -3.69 -8.78 8.15
N PRO A 299 -4.22 -9.97 7.80
CA PRO A 299 -3.46 -11.21 7.81
C PRO A 299 -2.11 -11.04 7.10
N GLY A 300 -1.00 -11.37 7.75
CA GLY A 300 0.35 -11.23 7.16
C GLY A 300 1.11 -9.98 7.55
N ASP A 301 0.49 -9.06 8.28
CA ASP A 301 1.14 -7.82 8.69
C ASP A 301 2.00 -7.99 9.95
N VAL A 302 3.01 -7.14 10.08
CA VAL A 302 3.88 -7.00 11.24
C VAL A 302 3.65 -5.63 11.85
N ILE A 303 3.27 -5.57 13.12
CA ILE A 303 3.10 -4.30 13.81
C ILE A 303 4.47 -3.76 14.17
N MET A 304 4.79 -2.54 13.72
CA MET A 304 6.08 -1.89 13.94
C MET A 304 5.89 -0.68 14.86
N VAL A 305 6.37 -0.75 16.10
CA VAL A 305 6.18 0.31 17.10
C VAL A 305 7.47 1.09 17.29
N ALA A 306 7.53 2.30 16.73
CA ALA A 306 8.54 3.29 17.06
C ALA A 306 8.10 4.11 18.26
N THR A 307 9.02 4.43 19.17
CA THR A 307 8.69 5.18 20.39
C THR A 307 9.83 6.11 20.82
N GLU A 308 9.45 7.28 21.32
CA GLU A 308 10.37 8.24 21.97
C GLU A 308 10.56 7.96 23.48
N VAL A 309 9.87 6.96 24.03
CA VAL A 309 9.96 6.54 25.44
C VAL A 309 10.29 5.05 25.56
N PRO A 310 11.44 4.59 25.02
CA PRO A 310 11.77 3.16 24.88
C PRO A 310 11.88 2.39 26.20
N GLU A 311 12.03 3.06 27.33
CA GLU A 311 12.13 2.50 28.68
C GLU A 311 10.77 2.07 29.26
N ARG A 312 9.66 2.46 28.61
CA ARG A 312 8.29 2.16 29.05
C ARG A 312 7.62 1.11 28.17
N ALA A 313 6.89 0.21 28.81
CA ALA A 313 6.19 -0.85 28.12
C ALA A 313 4.91 -0.34 27.45
N TYR A 314 4.83 -0.49 26.13
CA TYR A 314 3.60 -0.23 25.35
C TYR A 314 2.82 -1.52 25.06
N PHE A 315 3.52 -2.60 24.74
CA PHE A 315 2.91 -3.84 24.26
C PHE A 315 2.96 -4.94 25.34
N GLY A 316 1.87 -5.70 25.47
CA GLY A 316 1.67 -6.77 26.45
C GLY A 316 0.50 -7.67 26.05
N ASP A 317 -0.03 -8.47 26.97
CA ASP A 317 -1.01 -9.53 26.68
C ASP A 317 -2.26 -9.04 25.92
N LEU A 318 -2.88 -7.95 26.39
CA LEU A 318 -4.06 -7.38 25.74
C LEU A 318 -3.78 -6.93 24.29
N ASN A 319 -2.63 -6.30 24.05
CA ASN A 319 -2.23 -5.89 22.71
C ASN A 319 -1.92 -7.10 21.82
N ALA A 320 -1.32 -8.16 22.36
CA ALA A 320 -1.08 -9.40 21.63
C ALA A 320 -2.40 -10.05 21.17
N ASN A 321 -3.41 -10.13 22.03
CA ASN A 321 -4.73 -10.63 21.66
C ASN A 321 -5.39 -9.80 20.54
N LEU A 322 -5.29 -8.47 20.60
CA LEU A 322 -5.80 -7.57 19.56
C LEU A 322 -5.06 -7.75 18.24
N ALA A 323 -3.73 -7.89 18.29
CA ALA A 323 -2.86 -8.10 17.14
C ALA A 323 -3.19 -9.44 16.42
N ILE A 324 -3.29 -10.54 17.18
CA ILE A 324 -3.66 -11.86 16.65
C ILE A 324 -5.04 -11.81 15.99
N ARG A 325 -6.04 -11.22 16.66
CA ARG A 325 -7.39 -11.10 16.10
C ARG A 325 -7.41 -10.30 14.79
N ALA A 326 -6.54 -9.29 14.66
CA ALA A 326 -6.42 -8.50 13.45
C ALA A 326 -5.62 -9.20 12.33
N GLY A 327 -4.93 -10.30 12.64
CA GLY A 327 -4.17 -11.10 11.68
C GLY A 327 -2.66 -10.83 11.64
N ALA A 328 -2.12 -10.13 12.64
CA ALA A 328 -0.68 -9.88 12.70
C ALA A 328 0.12 -11.19 12.81
N VAL A 329 1.22 -11.29 12.08
CA VAL A 329 2.16 -12.43 12.14
C VAL A 329 3.32 -12.18 13.11
N GLY A 330 3.43 -10.97 13.65
CA GLY A 330 4.38 -10.60 14.69
C GLY A 330 4.35 -9.12 15.03
N THR A 331 5.09 -8.74 16.07
CA THR A 331 5.23 -7.34 16.52
C THR A 331 6.70 -7.03 16.80
N ILE A 332 7.19 -5.91 16.29
CA ILE A 332 8.51 -5.36 16.61
C ILE A 332 8.31 -4.04 17.37
N VAL A 333 8.91 -3.92 18.55
CA VAL A 333 8.81 -2.75 19.42
C VAL A 333 10.20 -2.16 19.63
N ASP A 334 10.42 -0.93 19.17
CA ASP A 334 11.68 -0.18 19.41
C ASP A 334 11.74 0.38 20.85
N GLY A 335 11.37 -0.43 21.83
CA GLY A 335 11.16 -0.06 23.23
C GLY A 335 10.89 -1.30 24.09
N ALA A 336 10.20 -1.12 25.21
CA ALA A 336 9.90 -2.21 26.14
C ALA A 336 8.55 -2.90 25.88
N THR A 337 8.48 -4.17 26.25
CA THR A 337 7.24 -4.96 26.34
C THR A 337 7.00 -5.43 27.78
N ARG A 338 5.78 -5.88 28.09
CA ARG A 338 5.46 -6.56 29.34
C ARG A 338 4.65 -7.84 29.12
N ASP A 339 4.29 -8.51 30.20
CA ASP A 339 3.46 -9.73 30.20
C ASP A 339 4.09 -10.85 29.35
N THR A 340 5.43 -10.95 29.36
CA THR A 340 6.21 -11.78 28.43
C THR A 340 5.80 -13.25 28.44
N ALA A 341 5.44 -13.80 29.61
CA ALA A 341 4.98 -15.18 29.73
C ALA A 341 3.62 -15.40 29.04
N ASP A 342 2.68 -14.49 29.24
CA ASP A 342 1.34 -14.56 28.65
C ASP A 342 1.40 -14.37 27.14
N VAL A 343 2.15 -13.37 26.67
CA VAL A 343 2.37 -13.14 25.23
C VAL A 343 3.00 -14.36 24.56
N ARG A 344 3.98 -15.01 25.21
CA ARG A 344 4.60 -16.24 24.70
C ARG A 344 3.62 -17.39 24.62
N ALA A 345 2.71 -17.52 25.58
CA ALA A 345 1.68 -18.56 25.58
C ALA A 345 0.68 -18.41 24.41
N LEU A 346 0.49 -17.18 23.89
CA LEU A 346 -0.34 -16.93 22.70
C LEU A 346 0.34 -17.33 21.38
N GLY A 347 1.66 -17.56 21.38
CA GLY A 347 2.41 -17.96 20.18
C GLY A 347 2.65 -16.86 19.16
N LEU A 348 2.41 -15.58 19.50
CA LEU A 348 2.76 -14.43 18.67
C LEU A 348 4.26 -14.11 18.82
N PRO A 349 5.05 -14.09 17.73
CA PRO A 349 6.43 -13.63 17.79
C PRO A 349 6.49 -12.13 18.13
N VAL A 350 7.29 -11.78 19.14
CA VAL A 350 7.46 -10.39 19.58
C VAL A 350 8.93 -10.10 19.83
N TYR A 351 9.40 -9.02 19.23
CA TYR A 351 10.76 -8.51 19.36
C TYR A 351 10.72 -7.15 20.05
N ALA A 352 11.60 -6.94 21.03
CA ALA A 352 11.67 -5.70 21.79
C ALA A 352 13.07 -5.43 22.31
N ARG A 353 13.34 -4.19 22.75
CA ARG A 353 14.62 -3.85 23.39
C ARG A 353 14.79 -4.51 24.75
N THR A 354 13.69 -4.65 25.49
CA THR A 354 13.67 -5.23 26.83
C THR A 354 12.26 -5.66 27.23
N SER A 355 12.15 -6.45 28.30
CA SER A 355 10.90 -6.67 29.02
C SER A 355 10.91 -5.87 30.33
N HIS A 356 9.88 -5.06 30.58
CA HIS A 356 9.79 -4.19 31.75
C HIS A 356 8.34 -4.06 32.21
N CYS A 357 8.09 -3.98 33.51
CA CYS A 357 6.73 -3.93 34.05
C CYS A 357 6.09 -2.53 34.01
N ASP A 358 6.90 -1.47 33.89
CA ASP A 358 6.40 -0.08 33.95
C ASP A 358 5.74 0.33 32.63
N ASP A 359 4.50 0.81 32.74
CA ASP A 359 3.62 1.12 31.60
C ASP A 359 3.93 2.50 31.01
N ILE A 360 3.68 2.67 29.71
CA ILE A 360 3.86 3.94 29.00
C ILE A 360 2.88 5.06 29.40
N LYS A 361 1.79 4.74 30.11
CA LYS A 361 0.82 5.72 30.59
C LYS A 361 1.51 6.89 31.30
N TYR A 362 0.97 8.09 31.06
CA TYR A 362 1.48 9.36 31.58
C TYR A 362 2.83 9.81 31.01
N GLU A 363 3.48 9.03 30.16
CA GLU A 363 4.79 9.37 29.60
C GLU A 363 4.80 9.37 28.07
N GLY A 364 3.96 8.54 27.43
CA GLY A 364 3.79 8.52 25.98
C GLY A 364 2.35 8.74 25.53
N THR A 365 2.21 9.18 24.29
CA THR A 365 0.92 9.29 23.58
C THR A 365 1.07 8.87 22.12
N LEU A 366 -0.04 8.68 21.41
CA LEU A 366 -0.01 8.36 19.99
C LEU A 366 0.51 9.57 19.20
N GLY A 367 1.53 9.35 18.36
CA GLY A 367 1.95 10.30 17.34
C GLY A 367 1.22 10.06 16.02
N SER A 368 1.39 8.86 15.43
CA SER A 368 0.77 8.54 14.14
C SER A 368 0.53 7.04 13.95
N ILE A 369 -0.41 6.71 13.07
CA ILE A 369 -0.76 5.34 12.67
C ILE A 369 -0.55 5.22 11.16
N ASN A 370 0.09 4.14 10.72
CA ASN A 370 0.27 3.80 9.30
C ASN A 370 0.93 4.91 8.46
N ARG A 371 1.90 5.60 9.07
CA ARG A 371 2.78 6.59 8.45
C ARG A 371 4.24 6.11 8.54
N PRO A 372 5.15 6.59 7.67
CA PRO A 372 6.57 6.29 7.80
C PRO A 372 7.10 6.70 9.19
N VAL A 373 7.90 5.82 9.79
CA VAL A 373 8.59 6.04 11.07
C VAL A 373 10.08 5.71 10.95
N ALA A 374 10.87 6.01 11.98
CA ALA A 374 12.25 5.56 12.09
C ALA A 374 12.43 4.71 13.36
N MET A 375 12.99 3.51 13.23
CA MET A 375 13.29 2.61 14.36
C MET A 375 14.80 2.41 14.43
N GLY A 376 15.45 2.92 15.48
CA GLY A 376 16.91 2.97 15.56
C GLY A 376 17.61 3.67 14.38
N GLY A 377 16.90 4.57 13.69
CA GLY A 377 17.37 5.26 12.47
C GLY A 377 17.28 4.45 11.17
N VAL A 378 16.58 3.31 11.18
CA VAL A 378 16.13 2.61 9.97
C VAL A 378 14.74 3.12 9.60
N PRO A 379 14.52 3.63 8.38
CA PRO A 379 13.20 4.05 7.93
C PRO A 379 12.30 2.83 7.74
N VAL A 380 11.06 2.94 8.22
CA VAL A 380 10.03 1.90 8.07
C VAL A 380 8.78 2.57 7.50
N ALA A 381 8.46 2.27 6.26
CA ALA A 381 7.22 2.71 5.62
C ALA A 381 6.14 1.62 5.73
N PRO A 382 4.85 2.00 5.65
CA PRO A 382 3.78 1.02 5.47
C PRO A 382 4.03 0.11 4.26
N ASP A 383 3.73 -1.18 4.42
CA ASP A 383 3.91 -2.25 3.42
C ASP A 383 5.35 -2.67 3.11
N ASP A 384 6.37 -2.07 3.74
CA ASP A 384 7.74 -2.60 3.71
C ASP A 384 7.78 -4.04 4.21
N VAL A 385 8.70 -4.84 3.67
CA VAL A 385 8.83 -6.25 4.05
C VAL A 385 9.71 -6.35 5.28
N VAL A 386 9.21 -7.00 6.32
CA VAL A 386 9.92 -7.19 7.58
C VAL A 386 10.24 -8.68 7.72
N PHE A 387 11.52 -8.98 7.89
CA PHE A 387 11.99 -10.30 8.27
C PHE A 387 12.62 -10.25 9.66
N ALA A 388 12.30 -11.22 10.52
CA ALA A 388 12.96 -11.37 11.82
C ALA A 388 13.22 -12.85 12.14
N ASP A 389 14.40 -13.11 12.70
CA ASP A 389 14.80 -14.40 13.28
C ASP A 389 15.66 -14.18 14.53
N GLU A 390 16.40 -15.17 15.00
CA GLU A 390 17.16 -15.08 16.27
C GLU A 390 18.28 -14.03 16.23
N ASP A 391 18.79 -13.73 15.03
CA ASP A 391 19.94 -12.85 14.85
C ASP A 391 19.55 -11.37 14.76
N GLY A 392 18.34 -11.06 14.26
CA GLY A 392 17.85 -9.70 14.24
C GLY A 392 16.61 -9.47 13.39
N VAL A 393 16.37 -8.19 13.07
CA VAL A 393 15.24 -7.71 12.28
C VAL A 393 15.75 -6.90 11.10
N VAL A 394 15.30 -7.24 9.90
CA VAL A 394 15.61 -6.55 8.64
C VAL A 394 14.34 -5.98 8.05
N VAL A 395 14.37 -4.70 7.67
CA VAL A 395 13.28 -4.00 6.99
C VAL A 395 13.71 -3.65 5.57
N ILE A 396 12.99 -4.20 4.60
CA ILE A 396 13.26 -4.07 3.16
C ILE A 396 12.17 -3.19 2.56
N PRO A 397 12.52 -2.07 1.89
CA PRO A 397 11.54 -1.24 1.20
C PRO A 397 10.68 -2.06 0.24
N ALA A 398 9.36 -1.87 0.25
CA ALA A 398 8.42 -2.69 -0.53
C ALA A 398 8.80 -2.81 -2.02
N ARG A 399 9.30 -1.71 -2.62
CA ARG A 399 9.72 -1.64 -4.03
C ARG A 399 10.96 -2.48 -4.38
N MET A 400 11.75 -2.87 -3.37
CA MET A 400 12.99 -3.64 -3.55
C MET A 400 12.77 -5.12 -3.31
N TRP A 401 11.62 -5.52 -2.76
CA TRP A 401 11.40 -6.88 -2.29
C TRP A 401 11.63 -7.94 -3.37
N ASP A 402 11.08 -7.75 -4.57
CA ASP A 402 11.19 -8.75 -5.64
C ASP A 402 12.65 -8.95 -6.09
N GLU A 403 13.43 -7.87 -6.12
CA GLU A 403 14.87 -7.92 -6.45
C GLU A 403 15.67 -8.63 -5.33
N ILE A 404 15.42 -8.25 -4.07
CA ILE A 404 16.11 -8.82 -2.91
C ILE A 404 15.77 -10.30 -2.74
N GLU A 405 14.51 -10.68 -2.95
CA GLU A 405 14.08 -12.07 -2.87
C GLU A 405 14.78 -12.91 -3.94
N ALA A 406 14.86 -12.44 -5.19
CA ALA A 406 15.57 -13.13 -6.26
C ALA A 406 17.06 -13.32 -5.92
N ALA A 407 17.73 -12.26 -5.45
CA ALA A 407 19.14 -12.32 -5.06
C ALA A 407 19.37 -13.24 -3.85
N ALA A 408 18.45 -13.26 -2.88
CA ALA A 408 18.53 -14.16 -1.73
C ALA A 408 18.54 -15.63 -2.14
N TRP A 409 17.75 -16.00 -3.15
CA TRP A 409 17.75 -17.37 -3.67
C TRP A 409 19.08 -17.78 -4.31
N GLU A 410 19.75 -16.85 -5.00
CA GLU A 410 21.08 -17.09 -5.57
C GLU A 410 22.12 -17.33 -4.47
N VAL A 411 22.14 -16.47 -3.44
CA VAL A 411 23.05 -16.60 -2.29
C VAL A 411 22.81 -17.91 -1.55
N ILE A 412 21.55 -18.24 -1.22
CA ILE A 412 21.18 -19.48 -0.53
C ILE A 412 21.63 -20.71 -1.35
N GLY A 413 21.45 -20.67 -2.67
CA GLY A 413 21.91 -21.71 -3.57
C GLY A 413 23.43 -21.88 -3.55
N ASN A 414 24.18 -20.78 -3.59
CA ASN A 414 25.63 -20.81 -3.53
C ASN A 414 26.15 -21.31 -2.17
N GLU A 415 25.61 -20.81 -1.07
CA GLU A 415 25.95 -21.26 0.28
C GLU A 415 25.68 -22.76 0.47
N ALA A 416 24.58 -23.28 -0.09
CA ALA A 416 24.29 -24.71 -0.05
C ALA A 416 25.39 -25.54 -0.75
N ARG A 417 25.90 -25.07 -1.90
CA ARG A 417 27.03 -25.70 -2.59
C ARG A 417 28.31 -25.63 -1.76
N ILE A 418 28.62 -24.48 -1.18
CA ILE A 418 29.79 -24.27 -0.32
C ILE A 418 29.73 -25.20 0.89
N ARG A 419 28.58 -25.26 1.60
CA ARG A 419 28.37 -26.18 2.72
C ARG A 419 28.57 -27.64 2.32
N HIS A 420 28.10 -28.02 1.14
CA HIS A 420 28.28 -29.36 0.59
C HIS A 420 29.74 -29.69 0.28
N PHE A 421 30.49 -28.78 -0.32
CA PHE A 421 31.92 -28.97 -0.58
C PHE A 421 32.75 -29.01 0.71
N ALA A 422 32.47 -28.10 1.65
CA ALA A 422 33.11 -28.08 2.95
C ALA A 422 32.87 -29.39 3.72
N ALA A 423 31.63 -29.92 3.70
CA ALA A 423 31.30 -31.20 4.34
C ALA A 423 32.02 -32.40 3.71
N ARG A 424 32.49 -32.28 2.47
CA ARG A 424 33.30 -33.30 1.78
C ARG A 424 34.80 -33.11 1.97
N GLY A 425 35.23 -32.12 2.75
CA GLY A 425 36.64 -31.85 3.02
C GLY A 425 37.39 -31.27 1.82
N ARG A 426 36.68 -30.63 0.89
CA ARG A 426 37.32 -29.93 -0.23
C ARG A 426 38.11 -28.73 0.29
N ASP A 427 39.26 -28.46 -0.33
CA ASP A 427 40.12 -27.33 0.04
C ASP A 427 39.43 -25.98 -0.23
N VAL A 428 39.72 -24.98 0.60
CA VAL A 428 39.08 -23.66 0.54
C VAL A 428 39.39 -22.94 -0.77
N ASP A 429 40.61 -23.04 -1.29
CA ASP A 429 40.99 -22.37 -2.53
C ASP A 429 40.23 -22.95 -3.73
N GLU A 430 39.97 -24.26 -3.72
CA GLU A 430 39.15 -24.90 -4.75
C GLU A 430 37.67 -24.50 -4.65
N ILE A 431 37.15 -24.34 -3.43
CA ILE A 431 35.77 -23.86 -3.22
C ILE A 431 35.65 -22.42 -3.72
N LEU A 432 36.59 -21.54 -3.36
CA LEU A 432 36.60 -20.15 -3.81
C LEU A 432 36.71 -20.03 -5.33
N ALA A 433 37.53 -20.87 -5.96
CA ALA A 433 37.69 -20.89 -7.42
C ALA A 433 36.38 -21.26 -8.15
N GLU A 434 35.52 -22.08 -7.55
CA GLU A 434 34.27 -22.55 -8.18
C GLU A 434 33.04 -21.74 -7.77
N CYS A 435 32.93 -21.36 -6.51
CA CYS A 435 31.77 -20.71 -5.91
C CYS A 435 31.93 -19.18 -5.77
N GLY A 436 33.12 -18.64 -6.05
CA GLY A 436 33.45 -17.24 -5.79
C GLY A 436 33.73 -16.97 -4.32
N ALA A 437 33.96 -15.70 -3.98
CA ALA A 437 34.07 -15.27 -2.59
C ALA A 437 32.69 -15.32 -1.90
N PHE A 438 32.67 -15.79 -0.66
CA PHE A 438 31.48 -15.95 0.16
C PHE A 438 31.76 -15.52 1.61
#